data_AF-A0ABD3FCV7-F1
#
_entry.id   AF-A0ABD3FCV7-F1
#
_cell.length_a   1.000
_cell.length_b   1.000
_cell.length_c   1.000
_cell.angle_alpha   90.00
_cell.angle_beta   90.00
_cell.angle_gamma   90.00
#
_symmetry.space_group_name_H-M   'P 1'
#
loop_
_entity.id
_entity.type
_entity.pdbx_description
1 polymer ?
#
loop_
_entity_poly.entity_id
_entity_poly.type
_entity_poly.pdbx_seq_one_letter_code
_entity_poly.pdbx_strand_id
1 'polypeptide(L)'
;MSLWKFIALRQLEARENAEKQQRRLCQDIEAQDAHIRELQELSQRIANDVGLIFDDLQTNSEIASTIPFCKLFVQDLDGVHAQTEDCLRGFDEFSPVKVWEENYSGCFQYTDRYELCCDYEQACQTLWDAVKLRHRQECRQEFHHVPDPDTTSAFNFRVSNRLSSGQVVSALQRVVSRQYRTRDRLVFVWQSYMDGEGMFTGLRAGETGWDVLTRSVDAFGLEKVTRTSIIWHTSIHFANTVIPEAVAKEFTTMTIGSVMEDGDEIAKRFQEINIAV
;
A
#
# COMPACT_ATOMS: atom_id res chain seq x y z
N MET A 1 32.28 -49.87 6.50
CA MET A 1 31.99 -48.60 5.78
C MET A 1 32.39 -47.45 6.69
N SER A 2 33.18 -46.46 6.24
CA SER A 2 33.62 -45.36 7.12
C SER A 2 32.53 -44.27 7.23
N LEU A 3 32.43 -43.63 8.40
CA LEU A 3 31.45 -42.59 8.71
C LEU A 3 31.42 -41.45 7.67
N TRP A 4 32.60 -41.04 7.19
CA TRP A 4 32.75 -40.01 6.16
C TRP A 4 32.12 -40.39 4.81
N LYS A 5 32.14 -41.67 4.44
CA LYS A 5 31.53 -42.14 3.19
C LYS A 5 30.00 -42.09 3.27
N PHE A 6 29.43 -42.35 4.44
CA PHE A 6 27.99 -42.23 4.67
C PHE A 6 27.53 -40.77 4.64
N ILE A 7 28.27 -39.87 5.29
CA ILE A 7 27.99 -38.42 5.28
C ILE A 7 28.07 -37.87 3.86
N ALA A 8 29.10 -38.25 3.09
CA ALA A 8 29.27 -37.81 1.70
C ALA A 8 28.12 -38.26 0.79
N LEU A 9 27.65 -39.51 0.95
CA LEU A 9 26.49 -40.01 0.19
C LEU A 9 25.21 -39.25 0.52
N ARG A 10 24.95 -38.98 1.81
CA ARG A 10 23.78 -38.21 2.22
C ARG A 10 23.82 -36.77 1.72
N GLN A 11 25.00 -36.13 1.71
CA GLN A 11 25.19 -34.79 1.16
C GLN A 11 24.99 -34.76 -0.35
N LEU A 12 25.43 -35.79 -1.07
CA LEU A 12 25.21 -35.91 -2.51
C LEU A 12 23.71 -36.03 -2.84
N GLU A 13 22.98 -36.90 -2.14
CA GLU A 13 21.53 -37.07 -2.34
C GLU A 13 20.75 -35.79 -2.00
N ALA A 14 21.14 -35.08 -0.94
CA ALA A 14 20.55 -33.80 -0.58
C ALA A 14 20.78 -32.74 -1.67
N ARG A 15 22.00 -32.68 -2.23
CA ARG A 15 22.35 -31.78 -3.32
C ARG A 15 21.55 -32.10 -4.59
N GLU A 16 21.45 -33.37 -4.99
CA GLU A 16 20.72 -33.78 -6.20
C GLU A 16 19.22 -33.42 -6.10
N ASN A 17 18.62 -33.58 -4.91
CA ASN A 17 17.23 -33.17 -4.67
C ASN A 17 17.06 -31.65 -4.76
N ALA A 18 17.99 -30.88 -4.17
CA ALA A 18 17.95 -29.41 -4.24
C ALA A 18 18.10 -28.91 -5.68
N GLU A 19 19.04 -29.46 -6.45
CA GLU A 19 19.24 -29.09 -7.87
C GLU A 19 18.04 -29.45 -8.74
N LYS A 20 17.34 -30.53 -8.42
CA LYS A 20 16.10 -30.91 -9.12
C LYS A 20 14.96 -29.96 -8.81
N GLN A 21 14.84 -29.53 -7.55
CA GLN A 21 13.85 -28.51 -7.16
C GLN A 21 14.16 -27.16 -7.79
N GLN A 22 15.42 -26.72 -7.77
CA GLN A 22 15.85 -25.48 -8.40
C GLN A 22 15.51 -25.45 -9.90
N ARG A 23 15.78 -26.53 -10.64
CA ARG A 23 15.44 -26.62 -12.06
C ARG A 23 13.94 -26.47 -12.33
N ARG A 24 13.10 -27.06 -11.48
CA ARG A 24 11.62 -26.91 -11.58
C ARG A 24 11.19 -25.47 -11.35
N LEU A 25 11.69 -24.84 -10.28
CA LEU A 25 11.36 -23.46 -9.96
C LEU A 25 11.80 -22.49 -11.07
N CYS A 26 12.97 -22.69 -11.66
CA CYS A 26 13.41 -21.88 -12.80
C CYS A 26 12.46 -22.02 -14.00
N GLN A 27 12.00 -23.23 -14.31
CA GLN A 27 11.03 -23.47 -15.39
C GLN A 27 9.68 -22.80 -15.10
N ASP A 28 9.20 -22.86 -13.85
CA ASP A 28 7.95 -22.24 -13.45
C ASP A 28 8.03 -20.70 -13.54
N ILE A 29 9.17 -20.11 -13.14
CA ILE A 29 9.43 -18.67 -13.27
C ILE A 29 9.46 -18.26 -14.75
N GLU A 30 10.17 -19.01 -15.61
CA GLU A 30 10.22 -18.75 -17.05
C GLU A 30 8.82 -18.80 -17.69
N ALA A 31 7.99 -19.75 -17.27
CA ALA A 31 6.61 -19.87 -17.74
C ALA A 31 5.74 -18.69 -17.27
N GLN A 32 5.84 -18.29 -16.00
CA GLN A 32 5.12 -17.11 -15.49
C GLN A 32 5.57 -15.83 -16.19
N ASP A 33 6.87 -15.67 -16.43
CA ASP A 33 7.45 -14.53 -17.12
C ASP A 33 6.97 -14.45 -18.59
N ALA A 34 6.79 -15.59 -19.26
CA ALA A 34 6.17 -15.64 -20.58
C ALA A 34 4.70 -15.18 -20.54
N HIS A 35 3.91 -15.65 -19.57
CA HIS A 35 2.52 -15.21 -19.41
C HIS A 35 2.41 -13.70 -19.13
N ILE A 36 3.29 -13.15 -18.30
CA ILE A 36 3.33 -11.71 -18.01
C ILE A 36 3.61 -10.92 -19.29
N ARG A 37 4.59 -11.35 -20.10
CA ARG A 37 4.88 -10.73 -21.40
C ARG A 37 3.67 -10.75 -22.33
N GLU A 38 2.97 -11.88 -22.45
CA GLU A 38 1.77 -11.98 -23.28
C GLU A 38 0.68 -11.00 -22.83
N LEU A 39 0.44 -10.88 -21.52
CA LEU A 39 -0.52 -9.91 -20.97
C LEU A 39 -0.09 -8.46 -21.25
N GLN A 40 1.19 -8.16 -21.13
CA GLN A 40 1.74 -6.84 -21.45
C GLN A 40 1.56 -6.50 -22.94
N GLU A 41 1.80 -7.45 -23.85
CA GLU A 41 1.60 -7.27 -25.29
C GLU A 41 0.13 -7.06 -25.64
N LEU A 42 -0.78 -7.83 -25.04
CA LEU A 42 -2.22 -7.64 -25.22
C LEU A 42 -2.68 -6.26 -24.75
N SER A 43 -2.20 -5.83 -23.58
CA SER A 43 -2.47 -4.49 -23.05
C SER A 43 -1.97 -3.39 -24.00
N GLN A 44 -0.80 -3.57 -24.60
CA GLN A 44 -0.23 -2.59 -25.54
C GLN A 44 -1.03 -2.51 -26.84
N ARG A 45 -1.51 -3.65 -27.37
CA ARG A 45 -2.36 -3.68 -28.57
C ARG A 45 -3.68 -2.95 -28.34
N ILE A 46 -4.31 -3.17 -27.18
CA ILE A 46 -5.54 -2.48 -26.78
C ILE A 46 -5.28 -0.97 -26.65
N ALA A 47 -4.15 -0.56 -26.06
CA ALA A 47 -3.80 0.85 -25.93
C ALA A 47 -3.58 1.55 -27.29
N ASN A 48 -2.97 0.86 -28.26
CA ASN A 48 -2.70 1.41 -29.59
C ASN A 48 -3.97 1.58 -30.46
N ASP A 49 -5.00 0.76 -30.25
CA ASP A 49 -6.26 0.83 -31.00
C ASP A 49 -7.17 2.00 -30.57
N VAL A 50 -6.95 2.59 -29.38
CA VAL A 50 -7.84 3.62 -28.78
C VAL A 50 -7.31 5.06 -28.98
N GLY A 51 -6.25 5.23 -29.77
CA GLY A 51 -5.48 6.48 -29.86
C GLY A 51 -6.10 7.71 -30.56
N LEU A 52 -7.43 7.82 -30.77
CA LEU A 52 -8.00 8.92 -31.57
C LEU A 52 -9.23 9.66 -31.00
N ILE A 53 -9.45 9.65 -29.69
CA ILE A 53 -10.52 10.47 -29.10
C ILE A 53 -10.04 11.08 -27.77
N PHE A 54 -9.27 12.16 -27.84
CA PHE A 54 -8.71 12.82 -26.65
C PHE A 54 -9.23 14.26 -26.56
N ASP A 55 -10.24 14.43 -25.69
CA ASP A 55 -10.29 15.46 -24.64
C ASP A 55 -11.59 15.32 -23.82
N ASP A 56 -12.68 14.83 -24.42
CA ASP A 56 -13.98 14.64 -23.74
C ASP A 56 -14.13 13.23 -23.08
N LEU A 57 -13.14 12.36 -23.27
CA LEU A 57 -13.11 10.98 -22.74
C LEU A 57 -12.25 10.79 -21.50
N GLN A 58 -11.44 11.77 -21.11
CA GLN A 58 -10.48 11.58 -20.01
C GLN A 58 -11.20 11.40 -18.67
N THR A 59 -12.26 12.18 -18.40
CA THR A 59 -13.11 12.00 -17.21
C THR A 59 -13.88 10.68 -17.25
N ASN A 60 -14.39 10.27 -18.42
CA ASN A 60 -15.11 9.01 -18.58
C ASN A 60 -14.18 7.78 -18.46
N SER A 61 -12.92 7.88 -18.90
CA SER A 61 -11.89 6.84 -18.80
C SER A 61 -11.32 6.70 -17.38
N GLU A 62 -11.13 7.82 -16.67
CA GLU A 62 -10.74 7.83 -15.24
C GLU A 62 -11.83 7.17 -14.38
N ILE A 63 -13.11 7.47 -14.64
CA ILE A 63 -14.25 6.80 -13.98
C ILE A 63 -14.32 5.31 -14.38
N ALA A 64 -14.15 5.00 -15.67
CA ALA A 64 -14.21 3.63 -16.17
C ALA A 64 -13.09 2.72 -15.64
N SER A 65 -11.91 3.27 -15.32
CA SER A 65 -10.81 2.52 -14.71
C SER A 65 -10.91 2.44 -13.18
N THR A 66 -11.51 3.45 -12.53
CA THR A 66 -11.59 3.48 -11.06
C THR A 66 -12.67 2.55 -10.50
N ILE A 67 -13.82 2.40 -11.17
CA ILE A 67 -14.89 1.50 -10.70
C ILE A 67 -14.43 0.03 -10.63
N PRO A 68 -13.80 -0.55 -11.67
CA PRO A 68 -13.26 -1.91 -11.60
C PRO A 68 -12.17 -2.05 -10.53
N PHE A 69 -11.29 -1.05 -10.39
CA PHE A 69 -10.27 -1.02 -9.33
C PHE A 69 -10.92 -1.12 -7.95
N CYS A 70 -11.88 -0.24 -7.63
CA CYS A 70 -12.54 -0.24 -6.32
C CYS A 70 -13.25 -1.57 -6.04
N LYS A 71 -13.90 -2.17 -7.05
CA LYS A 71 -14.56 -3.47 -6.87
C LYS A 71 -13.60 -4.61 -6.56
N LEU A 72 -12.47 -4.69 -7.28
CA LEU A 72 -11.48 -5.73 -7.07
C LEU A 72 -10.81 -5.57 -5.71
N PHE A 73 -10.29 -4.38 -5.40
CA PHE A 73 -9.52 -4.19 -4.19
C PHE A 73 -10.38 -4.22 -2.92
N VAL A 74 -11.67 -3.86 -2.98
CA VAL A 74 -12.56 -4.05 -1.81
C VAL A 74 -12.71 -5.54 -1.46
N GLN A 75 -12.67 -6.46 -2.44
CA GLN A 75 -12.71 -7.90 -2.17
C GLN A 75 -11.43 -8.39 -1.48
N ASP A 76 -10.29 -7.75 -1.74
CA ASP A 76 -8.99 -8.12 -1.20
C ASP A 76 -8.78 -7.62 0.24
N LEU A 77 -9.52 -6.58 0.69
CA LEU A 77 -9.36 -5.99 2.02
C LEU A 77 -9.56 -7.00 3.17
N ASP A 78 -10.40 -8.02 2.99
CA ASP A 78 -10.59 -9.07 4.01
C ASP A 78 -9.33 -9.93 4.14
N GLY A 79 -8.66 -10.22 3.02
CA GLY A 79 -7.37 -10.93 2.97
C GLY A 79 -6.22 -10.09 3.54
N VAL A 80 -6.22 -8.78 3.31
CA VAL A 80 -5.28 -7.83 3.93
C VAL A 80 -5.51 -7.76 5.44
N HIS A 81 -6.76 -7.69 5.89
CA HIS A 81 -7.10 -7.74 7.31
C HIS A 81 -6.67 -9.04 7.97
N ALA A 82 -6.78 -10.19 7.30
CA ALA A 82 -6.33 -11.47 7.84
C ALA A 82 -4.82 -11.51 8.14
N GLN A 83 -4.03 -10.67 7.46
CA GLN A 83 -2.57 -10.58 7.65
C GLN A 83 -2.15 -9.68 8.83
N THR A 84 -3.09 -8.99 9.48
CA THR A 84 -2.79 -7.98 10.53
C THR A 84 -1.86 -8.52 11.62
N GLU A 85 -2.09 -9.74 12.12
CA GLU A 85 -1.27 -10.29 13.21
C GLU A 85 0.15 -10.61 12.77
N ASP A 86 0.34 -11.10 11.55
CA ASP A 86 1.67 -11.42 11.03
C ASP A 86 2.47 -10.15 10.76
N CYS A 87 1.81 -9.09 10.27
CA CYS A 87 2.42 -7.77 10.12
C CYS A 87 2.85 -7.17 11.47
N LEU A 88 2.02 -7.31 12.51
CA LEU A 88 2.35 -6.80 13.85
C LEU A 88 3.45 -7.60 14.55
N ARG A 89 3.55 -8.92 14.33
CA ARG A 89 4.59 -9.79 14.92
C ARG A 89 6.00 -9.46 14.45
N GLY A 90 6.15 -8.87 13.28
CA GLY A 90 7.44 -8.38 12.77
C GLY A 90 8.01 -7.21 13.57
N PHE A 91 7.24 -6.65 14.52
CA PHE A 91 7.62 -5.50 15.33
C PHE A 91 8.11 -5.92 16.72
N ASP A 92 9.34 -5.56 17.05
CA ASP A 92 9.87 -5.65 18.41
C ASP A 92 9.39 -4.43 19.22
N GLU A 93 9.04 -4.61 20.50
CA GLU A 93 8.53 -3.55 21.40
C GLU A 93 9.52 -2.38 21.57
N PHE A 94 10.76 -2.56 21.13
CA PHE A 94 11.89 -1.62 21.28
C PHE A 94 12.34 -0.95 19.98
N SER A 95 11.68 -1.21 18.85
CA SER A 95 12.06 -0.61 17.56
C SER A 95 11.71 0.88 17.48
N PRO A 96 12.48 1.69 16.71
CA PRO A 96 12.25 3.13 16.61
C PRO A 96 10.85 3.47 16.07
N VAL A 97 10.29 4.55 16.60
CA VAL A 97 8.89 5.00 16.40
C VAL A 97 8.59 5.47 14.97
N LYS A 98 9.58 5.72 14.11
CA LYS A 98 9.34 6.03 12.68
C LYS A 98 10.52 5.56 11.84
N VAL A 99 10.34 4.48 11.08
CA VAL A 99 11.39 4.04 10.14
C VAL A 99 10.75 3.78 8.78
N TRP A 100 11.29 4.44 7.77
CA TRP A 100 11.13 4.03 6.37
C TRP A 100 12.34 3.16 6.02
N GLU A 101 12.12 1.87 5.84
CA GLU A 101 13.17 0.93 5.44
C GLU A 101 12.92 0.48 4.00
N GLU A 102 13.87 0.76 3.11
CA GLU A 102 13.90 0.17 1.78
C GLU A 102 14.42 -1.25 1.89
N ASN A 103 13.62 -2.23 1.47
CA ASN A 103 14.05 -3.61 1.41
C ASN A 103 14.77 -3.92 0.07
N TYR A 104 15.39 -5.09 -0.02
CA TYR A 104 16.11 -5.53 -1.23
C TYR A 104 15.23 -5.63 -2.49
N SER A 105 13.89 -5.56 -2.35
CA SER A 105 12.94 -5.55 -3.47
C SER A 105 12.50 -4.15 -3.90
N GLY A 106 13.04 -3.08 -3.31
CA GLY A 106 12.63 -1.70 -3.61
C GLY A 106 11.26 -1.33 -3.02
N CYS A 107 10.78 -2.10 -2.04
CA CYS A 107 9.59 -1.79 -1.26
C CYS A 107 10.01 -1.09 0.03
N PHE A 108 9.29 -0.02 0.35
CA PHE A 108 9.51 0.81 1.51
C PHE A 108 8.49 0.44 2.59
N GLN A 109 8.98 0.08 3.76
CA GLN A 109 8.14 -0.19 4.92
C GLN A 109 8.17 0.98 5.88
N TYR A 110 7.01 1.51 6.24
CA TYR A 110 6.82 2.44 7.34
C TYR A 110 6.23 1.72 8.54
N THR A 111 6.70 2.05 9.73
CA THR A 111 6.03 1.62 10.97
C THR A 111 6.09 2.70 12.01
N ASP A 112 4.98 2.85 12.73
CA ASP A 112 4.80 3.88 13.76
C ASP A 112 3.91 3.39 14.90
N ARG A 113 4.18 3.87 16.13
CA ARG A 113 3.43 3.51 17.33
C ARG A 113 3.38 4.66 18.33
N TYR A 114 2.17 4.99 18.77
CA TYR A 114 1.92 5.98 19.82
C TYR A 114 0.90 5.53 20.83
N GLU A 115 1.04 6.09 22.03
CA GLU A 115 0.00 6.09 23.05
C GLU A 115 -0.83 7.37 22.89
N LEU A 116 -2.15 7.21 22.86
CA LEU A 116 -3.09 8.31 22.71
C LEU A 116 -3.64 8.70 24.08
N CYS A 117 -3.77 10.01 24.29
CA CYS A 117 -4.35 10.60 25.51
C CYS A 117 -5.85 10.87 25.36
N CYS A 118 -6.60 9.95 24.73
CA CYS A 118 -8.04 10.08 24.53
C CYS A 118 -8.76 8.75 24.75
N ASP A 119 -10.08 8.81 24.92
CA ASP A 119 -10.93 7.63 25.06
C ASP A 119 -10.93 6.80 23.77
N TYR A 120 -11.04 5.47 23.91
CA TYR A 120 -11.04 4.55 22.78
C TYR A 120 -12.12 4.85 21.72
N GLU A 121 -13.34 5.19 22.12
CA GLU A 121 -14.42 5.52 21.18
C GLU A 121 -14.10 6.79 20.40
N GLN A 122 -13.55 7.79 21.10
CA GLN A 122 -13.11 9.03 20.47
C GLN A 122 -11.99 8.74 19.47
N ALA A 123 -10.97 7.98 19.85
CA ALA A 123 -9.88 7.59 18.96
C ALA A 123 -10.37 6.86 17.70
N CYS A 124 -11.32 5.94 17.85
CA CYS A 124 -11.92 5.22 16.72
C CYS A 124 -12.62 6.18 15.74
N GLN A 125 -13.44 7.10 16.26
CA GLN A 125 -14.15 8.07 15.44
C GLN A 125 -13.17 9.02 14.73
N THR A 126 -12.15 9.50 15.45
CA THR A 126 -11.10 10.35 14.89
C THR A 126 -10.39 9.68 13.74
N LEU A 127 -9.99 8.41 13.93
CA LEU A 127 -9.31 7.67 12.88
C LEU A 127 -10.21 7.55 11.66
N TRP A 128 -11.45 7.10 11.86
CA TRP A 128 -12.40 6.90 10.76
C TRP A 128 -12.70 8.17 9.97
N ASP A 129 -12.71 9.34 10.62
CA ASP A 129 -12.89 10.61 9.92
C ASP A 129 -11.62 11.11 9.24
N ALA A 130 -10.46 10.94 9.87
CA ALA A 130 -9.17 11.37 9.33
C ALA A 130 -8.79 10.59 8.06
N VAL A 131 -9.02 9.28 8.04
CA VAL A 131 -8.67 8.39 6.91
C VAL A 131 -9.53 8.62 5.65
N LYS A 132 -10.56 9.47 5.72
CA LYS A 132 -11.31 9.94 4.54
C LYS A 132 -10.55 11.01 3.73
N LEU A 133 -9.39 11.46 4.24
CA LEU A 133 -8.44 12.38 3.61
C LEU A 133 -9.14 13.62 3.03
N ARG A 134 -9.93 14.31 3.87
CA ARG A 134 -10.74 15.47 3.45
C ARG A 134 -9.89 16.66 2.98
N HIS A 135 -8.58 16.68 3.22
CA HIS A 135 -7.67 17.68 2.65
C HIS A 135 -7.36 17.45 1.16
N ARG A 136 -7.54 16.23 0.63
CA ARG A 136 -7.21 15.85 -0.75
C ARG A 136 -8.37 16.09 -1.72
N GLN A 137 -8.65 17.33 -2.12
CA GLN A 137 -9.84 17.67 -2.93
C GLN A 137 -9.63 17.75 -4.45
N GLU A 138 -8.38 17.77 -4.93
CA GLU A 138 -8.10 17.87 -6.36
C GLU A 138 -8.62 16.64 -7.11
N CYS A 139 -9.54 16.84 -8.06
CA CYS A 139 -10.19 15.78 -8.84
C CYS A 139 -10.74 14.62 -8.01
N ARG A 140 -11.19 14.92 -6.78
CA ARG A 140 -11.68 13.92 -5.85
C ARG A 140 -13.02 13.35 -6.29
N GLN A 141 -13.14 12.03 -6.30
CA GLN A 141 -14.40 11.32 -6.52
C GLN A 141 -14.62 10.26 -5.46
N GLU A 142 -15.81 10.23 -4.85
CA GLU A 142 -16.22 9.18 -3.90
C GLU A 142 -17.01 8.08 -4.61
N PHE A 143 -16.80 6.83 -4.21
CA PHE A 143 -17.49 5.65 -4.72
C PHE A 143 -18.37 5.06 -3.63
N HIS A 144 -19.68 5.35 -3.69
CA HIS A 144 -20.63 4.94 -2.65
C HIS A 144 -21.19 3.52 -2.83
N HIS A 145 -21.03 2.91 -4.00
CA HIS A 145 -21.57 1.58 -4.31
C HIS A 145 -20.61 0.45 -3.94
N VAL A 146 -20.04 0.52 -2.73
CA VAL A 146 -19.17 -0.51 -2.16
C VAL A 146 -19.94 -1.45 -1.22
N PRO A 147 -19.54 -2.71 -1.08
CA PRO A 147 -19.98 -3.56 0.01
C PRO A 147 -19.71 -2.91 1.38
N ASP A 148 -20.68 -2.98 2.28
CA ASP A 148 -20.60 -2.48 3.66
C ASP A 148 -20.18 -0.98 3.74
N PRO A 149 -20.99 -0.05 3.22
CA PRO A 149 -20.62 1.37 3.10
C PRO A 149 -20.42 2.10 4.44
N ASP A 150 -20.93 1.54 5.55
CA ASP A 150 -20.72 2.10 6.89
C ASP A 150 -19.30 1.85 7.41
N THR A 151 -18.63 0.82 6.90
CA THR A 151 -17.28 0.41 7.31
C THR A 151 -16.27 0.46 6.19
N THR A 152 -16.70 0.66 4.95
CA THR A 152 -15.86 0.67 3.75
C THR A 152 -15.93 2.01 3.06
N SER A 153 -14.77 2.57 2.69
CA SER A 153 -14.65 3.80 1.93
C SER A 153 -13.85 3.55 0.67
N ALA A 154 -14.25 4.18 -0.43
CA ALA A 154 -13.53 4.14 -1.68
C ALA A 154 -13.61 5.50 -2.36
N PHE A 155 -12.45 6.03 -2.77
CA PHE A 155 -12.37 7.33 -3.42
C PHE A 155 -11.08 7.44 -4.23
N ASN A 156 -11.02 8.41 -5.12
CA ASN A 156 -9.79 8.83 -5.78
C ASN A 156 -9.55 10.32 -5.55
N PHE A 157 -8.33 10.76 -5.81
CA PHE A 157 -7.94 12.16 -5.86
C PHE A 157 -6.61 12.28 -6.61
N ARG A 158 -6.30 13.47 -7.10
CA ARG A 158 -5.03 13.79 -7.72
C ARG A 158 -4.08 14.39 -6.69
N VAL A 159 -2.84 13.93 -6.72
CA VAL A 159 -1.72 14.52 -5.97
C VAL A 159 -0.88 15.28 -6.98
N SER A 160 -0.71 16.58 -6.75
CA SER A 160 0.09 17.46 -7.58
C SER A 160 1.23 18.06 -6.77
N ASN A 161 2.44 18.05 -7.32
CA ASN A 161 3.61 18.63 -6.67
C ASN A 161 4.41 19.48 -7.67
N ARG A 162 5.14 20.48 -7.16
CA ARG A 162 6.03 21.31 -7.96
C ARG A 162 7.47 20.89 -7.72
N LEU A 163 8.13 20.41 -8.78
CA LEU A 163 9.53 20.05 -8.74
C LEU A 163 10.43 21.28 -8.56
N SER A 164 11.68 21.06 -8.16
CA SER A 164 12.71 22.11 -8.04
C SER A 164 12.98 22.83 -9.37
N SER A 165 12.76 22.15 -10.50
CA SER A 165 12.80 22.72 -11.85
C SER A 165 11.67 23.72 -12.13
N GLY A 166 10.67 23.81 -11.24
CA GLY A 166 9.46 24.60 -11.42
C GLY A 166 8.36 23.87 -12.17
N GLN A 167 8.64 22.70 -12.76
CA GLN A 167 7.64 21.87 -13.43
C GLN A 167 6.61 21.32 -12.43
N VAL A 168 5.34 21.35 -12.82
CA VAL A 168 4.27 20.70 -12.05
C VAL A 168 4.12 19.28 -12.56
N VAL A 169 4.10 18.34 -11.62
CA VAL A 169 3.89 16.92 -11.86
C VAL A 169 2.69 16.46 -11.03
N SER A 170 2.04 15.39 -11.48
CA SER A 170 0.88 14.85 -10.80
C SER A 170 0.77 13.34 -10.93
N ALA A 171 -0.04 12.77 -10.05
CA ALA A 171 -0.45 11.38 -10.12
C ALA A 171 -1.87 11.20 -9.57
N LEU A 172 -2.64 10.30 -10.19
CA LEU A 172 -3.97 9.94 -9.73
C LEU A 172 -3.87 8.81 -8.70
N GLN A 173 -4.29 9.06 -7.47
CA GLN A 173 -4.35 8.06 -6.42
C GLN A 173 -5.77 7.53 -6.25
N ARG A 174 -5.91 6.21 -6.19
CA ARG A 174 -7.15 5.50 -5.89
C ARG A 174 -6.98 4.78 -4.56
N VAL A 175 -7.93 4.94 -3.65
CA VAL A 175 -7.87 4.40 -2.30
C VAL A 175 -9.13 3.59 -2.05
N VAL A 176 -8.95 2.40 -1.47
CA VAL A 176 -10.03 1.65 -0.83
C VAL A 176 -9.60 1.32 0.59
N SER A 177 -10.54 1.40 1.52
CA SER A 177 -10.26 1.13 2.91
C SER A 177 -11.46 0.55 3.64
N ARG A 178 -11.19 -0.18 4.72
CA ARG A 178 -12.21 -0.78 5.57
C ARG A 178 -11.78 -0.79 7.02
N GLN A 179 -12.73 -0.53 7.92
CA GLN A 179 -12.56 -0.72 9.35
C GLN A 179 -13.19 -2.02 9.83
N TYR A 180 -12.46 -2.75 10.68
CA TYR A 180 -12.89 -3.96 11.36
C TYR A 180 -12.83 -3.70 12.85
N ARG A 181 -13.95 -3.88 13.53
CA ARG A 181 -14.10 -3.45 14.92
C ARG A 181 -14.49 -4.60 15.82
N THR A 182 -13.81 -4.68 16.95
CA THR A 182 -14.14 -5.52 18.10
C THR A 182 -14.29 -4.62 19.33
N ARG A 183 -14.54 -5.22 20.51
CA ARG A 183 -14.73 -4.48 21.75
C ARG A 183 -13.51 -3.63 22.14
N ASP A 184 -12.32 -4.20 21.99
CA ASP A 184 -11.07 -3.61 22.52
C ASP A 184 -10.07 -3.29 21.41
N ARG A 185 -10.47 -3.44 20.15
CA ARG A 185 -9.59 -3.25 19.01
C ARG A 185 -10.31 -2.84 17.74
N LEU A 186 -9.76 -1.83 17.07
CA LEU A 186 -10.14 -1.43 15.73
C LEU A 186 -8.94 -1.63 14.81
N VAL A 187 -9.17 -2.29 13.69
CA VAL A 187 -8.19 -2.45 12.61
C VAL A 187 -8.73 -1.74 11.40
N PHE A 188 -8.06 -0.68 10.98
CA PHE A 188 -8.31 -0.02 9.71
C PHE A 188 -7.27 -0.52 8.72
N VAL A 189 -7.71 -1.07 7.59
CA VAL A 189 -6.81 -1.48 6.51
C VAL A 189 -7.15 -0.72 5.25
N TRP A 190 -6.14 -0.45 4.45
CA TRP A 190 -6.34 0.18 3.16
C TRP A 190 -5.38 -0.35 2.12
N GLN A 191 -5.80 -0.19 0.87
CA GLN A 191 -4.94 -0.33 -0.28
C GLN A 191 -5.08 0.92 -1.13
N SER A 192 -3.96 1.40 -1.64
CA SER A 192 -3.97 2.50 -2.60
C SER A 192 -3.07 2.23 -3.80
N TYR A 193 -3.43 2.86 -4.91
CA TYR A 193 -2.70 2.77 -6.14
C TYR A 193 -2.57 4.15 -6.78
N MET A 194 -1.35 4.52 -7.13
CA MET A 194 -1.03 5.81 -7.72
C MET A 194 -0.53 5.58 -9.14
N ASP A 195 -1.18 6.23 -10.12
CA ASP A 195 -0.80 6.21 -11.54
C ASP A 195 -0.17 7.57 -11.89
N GLY A 196 1.09 7.56 -12.30
CA GLY A 196 1.83 8.76 -12.66
C GLY A 196 1.32 9.40 -13.95
N GLU A 197 1.31 10.73 -13.99
CA GLU A 197 0.85 11.51 -15.14
C GLU A 197 1.98 12.35 -15.73
N GLY A 198 1.82 12.81 -16.98
CA GLY A 198 2.83 13.64 -17.65
C GLY A 198 4.17 12.91 -17.78
N MET A 199 5.22 13.47 -17.18
CA MET A 199 6.55 12.84 -17.19
C MET A 199 6.63 11.52 -16.39
N PHE A 200 5.65 11.27 -15.52
CA PHE A 200 5.54 10.02 -14.76
C PHE A 200 4.63 9.00 -15.45
N THR A 201 4.16 9.25 -16.67
CA THR A 201 3.30 8.31 -17.39
C THR A 201 3.97 6.93 -17.50
N GLY A 202 3.26 5.89 -17.05
CA GLY A 202 3.76 4.51 -17.00
C GLY A 202 4.44 4.12 -15.69
N LEU A 203 4.65 5.06 -14.77
CA LEU A 203 5.09 4.81 -13.40
C LEU A 203 3.89 4.62 -12.49
N ARG A 204 3.96 3.61 -11.64
CA ARG A 204 2.90 3.30 -10.69
C ARG A 204 3.47 3.05 -9.31
N ALA A 205 2.70 3.34 -8.27
CA ALA A 205 3.03 2.96 -6.91
C ALA A 205 1.83 2.28 -6.26
N GLY A 206 2.09 1.19 -5.56
CA GLY A 206 1.11 0.48 -4.75
C GLY A 206 1.39 0.70 -3.27
N GLU A 207 0.32 0.76 -2.50
CA GLU A 207 0.38 0.84 -1.05
C GLU A 207 -0.59 -0.14 -0.42
N THR A 208 -0.16 -0.78 0.66
CA THR A 208 -1.04 -1.50 1.57
C THR A 208 -0.69 -1.10 2.99
N GLY A 209 -1.68 -0.77 3.79
CA GLY A 209 -1.44 -0.32 5.16
C GLY A 209 -2.47 -0.79 6.15
N TRP A 210 -2.05 -0.74 7.41
CA TRP A 210 -2.80 -1.08 8.60
C TRP A 210 -2.66 0.06 9.61
N ASP A 211 -3.76 0.42 10.25
CA ASP A 211 -3.79 1.30 11.41
C ASP A 211 -4.62 0.61 12.49
N VAL A 212 -3.96 0.28 13.59
CA VAL A 212 -4.50 -0.56 14.65
C VAL A 212 -4.62 0.25 15.91
N LEU A 213 -5.85 0.45 16.37
CA LEU A 213 -6.15 0.99 17.69
C LEU A 213 -6.43 -0.16 18.64
N THR A 214 -5.65 -0.25 19.72
CA THR A 214 -5.84 -1.24 20.78
C THR A 214 -6.14 -0.54 22.09
N ARG A 215 -7.26 -0.92 22.71
CA ARG A 215 -7.62 -0.56 24.08
C ARG A 215 -6.99 -1.56 25.03
N SER A 216 -6.34 -1.06 26.06
CA SER A 216 -5.78 -1.85 27.14
C SER A 216 -6.01 -1.15 28.47
N VAL A 217 -5.86 -1.89 29.56
CA VAL A 217 -5.92 -1.35 30.92
C VAL A 217 -4.56 -1.61 31.55
N ASP A 218 -3.97 -0.59 32.13
CA ASP A 218 -2.69 -0.72 32.82
C ASP A 218 -2.83 -1.37 34.21
N ALA A 219 -1.71 -1.57 34.90
CA ALA A 219 -1.69 -2.19 36.23
C ALA A 219 -2.46 -1.37 37.29
N PHE A 220 -2.75 -0.10 37.03
CA PHE A 220 -3.47 0.81 37.92
C PHE A 220 -4.96 0.94 37.56
N GLY A 221 -5.43 0.23 36.53
CA GLY A 221 -6.82 0.32 36.07
C GLY A 221 -7.09 1.49 35.14
N LEU A 222 -6.05 2.21 34.69
CA LEU A 222 -6.19 3.31 33.74
C LEU A 222 -6.30 2.76 32.32
N GLU A 223 -7.27 3.28 31.59
CA GLU A 223 -7.43 2.96 30.18
C GLU A 223 -6.29 3.58 29.37
N LYS A 224 -5.75 2.78 28.46
CA LYS A 224 -4.68 3.15 27.55
C LYS A 224 -5.04 2.75 26.14
N VAL A 225 -5.00 3.72 25.23
CA VAL A 225 -5.21 3.50 23.81
C VAL A 225 -3.86 3.57 23.11
N THR A 226 -3.50 2.51 22.38
CA THR A 226 -2.29 2.47 21.55
C THR A 226 -2.70 2.46 20.08
N ARG A 227 -2.08 3.34 19.29
CA ARG A 227 -2.17 3.34 17.82
C ARG A 227 -0.89 2.72 17.25
N THR A 228 -1.03 1.81 16.30
CA THR A 228 0.10 1.23 15.56
C THR A 228 -0.21 1.28 14.07
N SER A 229 0.63 1.98 13.31
CA SER A 229 0.48 2.13 11.86
C SER A 229 1.60 1.40 11.14
N ILE A 230 1.26 0.62 10.12
CA ILE A 230 2.19 -0.12 9.26
C ILE A 230 1.82 0.19 7.82
N ILE A 231 2.79 0.54 6.99
CA ILE A 231 2.57 0.80 5.56
C ILE A 231 3.64 0.08 4.76
N TRP A 232 3.22 -0.63 3.73
CA TRP A 232 4.10 -1.17 2.69
C TRP A 232 3.85 -0.40 1.40
N HIS A 233 4.90 0.21 0.88
CA HIS A 233 4.88 1.03 -0.32
C HIS A 233 5.80 0.45 -1.38
N THR A 234 5.27 0.13 -2.55
CA THR A 234 6.03 -0.46 -3.65
C THR A 234 5.96 0.43 -4.88
N SER A 235 7.10 0.90 -5.36
CA SER A 235 7.19 1.54 -6.68
C SER A 235 7.26 0.45 -7.76
N ILE A 236 6.37 0.51 -8.75
CA ILE A 236 6.28 -0.43 -9.86
C ILE A 236 6.55 0.33 -11.17
N HIS A 237 7.54 -0.13 -11.92
CA HIS A 237 7.90 0.40 -13.22
C HIS A 237 7.61 -0.65 -14.29
N PHE A 238 6.88 -0.28 -15.34
CA PHE A 238 6.63 -1.18 -16.46
C PHE A 238 7.79 -1.09 -17.45
N ALA A 239 8.42 -2.24 -17.75
CA ALA A 239 9.64 -2.34 -18.53
C ALA A 239 9.52 -1.97 -20.03
N ASN A 240 8.33 -1.58 -20.49
CA ASN A 240 8.07 -1.29 -21.89
C ASN A 240 8.67 0.04 -22.38
N THR A 241 9.14 0.89 -21.45
CA THR A 241 9.77 2.17 -21.75
C THR A 241 11.04 2.31 -20.90
N VAL A 242 12.15 2.73 -21.50
CA VAL A 242 13.37 3.08 -20.73
C VAL A 242 13.07 4.38 -19.98
N ILE A 243 12.69 4.25 -18.70
CA ILE A 243 12.45 5.41 -17.84
C ILE A 243 13.79 5.86 -17.27
N PRO A 244 14.17 7.14 -17.38
CA PRO A 244 15.38 7.64 -16.75
C PRO A 244 15.31 7.42 -15.23
N GLU A 245 16.38 6.90 -14.64
CA GLU A 245 16.47 6.63 -13.20
C GLU A 245 16.13 7.86 -12.34
N ALA A 246 16.50 9.06 -12.80
CA ALA A 246 16.16 10.32 -12.14
C ALA A 246 14.63 10.54 -12.06
N VAL A 247 13.89 10.21 -13.12
CA VAL A 247 12.43 10.36 -13.18
C VAL A 247 11.75 9.33 -12.27
N ALA A 248 12.24 8.09 -12.26
CA ALA A 248 11.76 7.06 -11.34
C ALA A 248 11.96 7.46 -9.87
N LYS A 249 13.14 8.01 -9.54
CA LYS A 249 13.45 8.49 -8.20
C LYS A 249 12.60 9.69 -7.78
N GLU A 250 12.35 10.63 -8.69
CA GLU A 250 11.45 11.76 -8.44
C GLU A 250 10.01 11.28 -8.17
N PHE A 251 9.53 10.31 -8.94
CA PHE A 251 8.23 9.70 -8.72
C PHE A 251 8.13 9.03 -7.35
N THR A 252 9.08 8.17 -6.99
CA THR A 252 9.13 7.52 -5.66
C THR A 252 9.21 8.54 -4.53
N THR A 253 9.96 9.63 -4.70
CA THR A 253 10.03 10.72 -3.71
C THR A 253 8.68 11.41 -3.56
N MET A 254 7.98 11.68 -4.67
CA MET A 254 6.65 12.28 -4.64
C MET A 254 5.63 11.36 -3.97
N THR A 255 5.63 10.06 -4.31
CA THR A 255 4.67 9.10 -3.78
C THR A 255 4.85 8.93 -2.27
N ILE A 256 6.08 8.67 -1.80
CA ILE A 256 6.39 8.57 -0.36
C ILE A 256 6.06 9.88 0.36
N GLY A 257 6.39 11.03 -0.24
CA GLY A 257 6.05 12.35 0.32
C GLY A 257 4.55 12.54 0.54
N SER A 258 3.72 12.05 -0.39
CA SER A 258 2.26 12.07 -0.26
C SER A 258 1.77 11.23 0.93
N VAL A 259 2.34 10.03 1.11
CA VAL A 259 2.01 9.14 2.24
C VAL A 259 2.37 9.80 3.56
N MET A 260 3.54 10.44 3.64
CA MET A 260 3.99 11.15 4.83
C MET A 260 3.08 12.33 5.17
N GLU A 261 2.70 13.14 4.17
CA GLU A 261 1.77 14.26 4.35
C GLU A 261 0.41 13.78 4.87
N ASP A 262 -0.12 12.68 4.33
CA ASP A 262 -1.38 12.10 4.80
C ASP A 262 -1.25 11.58 6.24
N GLY A 263 -0.13 10.93 6.57
CA GLY A 263 0.18 10.49 7.93
C GLY A 263 0.27 11.65 8.94
N ASP A 264 0.90 12.76 8.56
CA ASP A 264 1.05 13.96 9.39
C ASP A 264 -0.31 14.66 9.62
N GLU A 265 -1.16 14.76 8.60
CA GLU A 265 -2.52 15.31 8.75
C GLU A 265 -3.38 14.43 9.66
N ILE A 266 -3.27 13.09 9.55
CA ILE A 266 -3.97 12.18 10.49
C ILE A 266 -3.43 12.35 11.92
N ALA A 267 -2.12 12.42 12.10
CA ALA A 267 -1.51 12.63 13.42
C ALA A 267 -1.97 13.96 14.06
N LYS A 268 -2.09 15.01 13.26
CA LYS A 268 -2.62 16.31 13.70
C LYS A 268 -4.05 16.21 14.23
N ARG A 269 -4.93 15.39 13.62
CA ARG A 269 -6.30 15.17 14.12
C ARG A 269 -6.34 14.58 15.53
N PHE A 270 -5.40 13.68 15.85
CA PHE A 270 -5.29 13.14 17.21
C PHE A 270 -4.74 14.19 18.20
N GLN A 271 -3.85 15.08 17.76
CA GLN A 271 -3.35 16.16 18.62
C GLN A 271 -4.43 17.19 18.96
N GLU A 272 -5.29 17.54 18.00
CA GLU A 272 -6.41 18.48 18.20
C GLU A 272 -7.37 18.02 19.32
N ILE A 273 -7.53 16.71 19.46
CA ILE A 273 -8.39 16.11 20.49
C ILE A 273 -7.75 16.15 21.87
N ASN A 274 -6.43 15.94 21.95
CA ASN A 274 -5.69 16.00 23.20
C ASN A 274 -5.65 17.41 23.82
N ILE A 275 -5.93 18.46 23.03
CA ILE A 275 -5.98 19.87 23.49
C ILE A 275 -7.39 20.27 23.95
N ALA A 276 -8.42 19.52 23.55
CA ALA A 276 -9.83 19.84 23.84
C ALA A 276 -10.35 19.28 25.18
N VAL A 277 -9.47 18.64 25.97
CA VAL A 277 -9.74 18.07 27.31
C VAL A 277 -9.06 18.91 28.37
#